data_AF-A0A3N5WLM3-F1
#
_entry.id   AF-A0A3N5WLM3-F1
#
_cell.length_a   1.000
_cell.length_b   1.000
_cell.length_c   1.000
_cell.angle_alpha   90.00
_cell.angle_beta   90.00
_cell.angle_gamma   90.00
#
_symmetry.space_group_name_H-M   'P 1'
#
loop_
_entity.id
_entity.type
_entity.pdbx_description
1 polymer ?
#
loop_
_entity_poly.entity_id
_entity_poly.type
_entity_poly.pdbx_seq_one_letter_code
_entity_poly.pdbx_strand_id
1 'polypeptide(L)'
;MTTWTRRRMLKTALASGSTWFMPWSVRFALGSSALLRAARQALVIGNGNYHRAPLSNPVNDAHAMAEALRGAGFEVTLGVDLVQAAMQDAITAHTENLARSKAVGLFYFAGHGMQLAWRNYLIPVDAEIDTVGALRQRGVDVNSLLEGMRRAGNPMNLVVLDACRDNPLGTATRVDQKGLSQMDAPPGTLLAYATAPGHTAIDGDGGDHGLYTGHLLREIRVPEAKIEDVFKRVRLAVRRRSNGLQIPWESTSLEDDFWFLPPREERKRAEEEVEREFRHELALWERIKESAQPEPFEDYLRRYPHGRFTELAQLQLDRVLAKLGEKKVEIVSAPDNPYGKGAASADTAYRVGDSYQYRQFDLLTQQQLKPGRPRITAITEHEVIYNDGTLVTDRLGNMLRTPQGAVWSPNQTAPFDFAVGKRWNTRFRVIPPKGGNSTVELELRIVDREKITVPAGTFYAFRVETTGWQTGSSVGGRNLHVRWDWKTWYAPREVRRPIAFEWFNHHVSGKILRATRTELVAFQQA
;
A
#
# COMPACT_ATOMS: atom_id res chain seq x y z
N MET A 1 15.72 16.45 86.05
CA MET A 1 17.10 16.63 85.55
C MET A 1 17.29 15.77 84.30
N THR A 2 18.15 16.21 83.37
CA THR A 2 18.86 15.42 82.34
C THR A 2 18.20 14.17 81.73
N THR A 3 17.54 14.39 80.58
CA THR A 3 17.82 13.76 79.26
C THR A 3 18.02 12.24 79.12
N TRP A 4 17.21 11.62 78.23
CA TRP A 4 17.60 10.45 77.44
C TRP A 4 17.16 10.59 75.95
N THR A 5 17.63 9.70 75.08
CA THR A 5 17.96 10.02 73.68
C THR A 5 16.92 9.71 72.58
N ARG A 6 17.14 10.30 71.39
CA ARG A 6 16.26 10.28 70.21
C ARG A 6 16.10 8.90 69.53
N ARG A 7 15.00 8.70 68.81
CA ARG A 7 14.77 7.62 67.82
C ARG A 7 14.10 8.16 66.54
N ARG A 8 14.21 7.39 65.44
CA ARG A 8 13.71 7.64 64.06
C ARG A 8 14.52 8.70 63.28
N MET A 9 14.68 8.64 61.95
CA MET A 9 14.09 7.77 60.90
C MET A 9 15.15 7.23 59.89
N LEU A 10 14.86 6.05 59.31
CA LEU A 10 14.96 5.61 57.88
C LEU A 10 16.20 5.98 57.02
N LYS A 11 16.66 5.17 56.05
CA LYS A 11 16.04 4.02 55.34
C LYS A 11 17.11 3.01 54.88
N THR A 12 16.69 1.77 54.57
CA THR A 12 17.55 0.63 54.19
C THR A 12 17.86 0.54 52.69
N ALA A 13 18.93 -0.18 52.32
CA ALA A 13 19.29 -0.52 50.95
C ALA A 13 20.09 -1.84 50.88
N LEU A 14 19.86 -2.64 49.81
CA LEU A 14 20.65 -3.82 49.37
C LEU A 14 20.70 -5.02 50.36
N ALA A 15 20.77 -6.31 49.99
CA ALA A 15 20.44 -7.08 48.79
C ALA A 15 20.02 -8.51 49.30
N SER A 16 19.82 -9.62 48.58
CA SER A 16 19.89 -10.08 47.17
C SER A 16 18.88 -11.25 47.02
N GLY A 17 18.77 -12.08 45.97
CA GLY A 17 19.47 -12.24 44.70
C GLY A 17 18.78 -13.34 43.85
N SER A 18 19.49 -13.92 42.86
CA SER A 18 19.06 -15.07 42.03
C SER A 18 17.69 -14.98 41.33
N THR A 19 17.60 -14.20 40.25
CA THR A 19 16.67 -14.48 39.13
C THR A 19 17.39 -15.27 38.04
N TRP A 20 16.71 -16.26 37.45
CA TRP A 20 17.29 -17.09 36.39
C TRP A 20 17.39 -16.33 35.06
N PHE A 21 18.49 -16.58 34.32
CA PHE A 21 18.60 -16.16 32.92
C PHE A 21 17.70 -17.03 32.04
N MET A 22 16.44 -16.64 31.86
CA MET A 22 15.71 -17.01 30.64
C MET A 22 16.26 -16.16 29.49
N PRO A 23 16.84 -16.74 28.42
CA PRO A 23 17.10 -15.99 27.21
C PRO A 23 15.75 -15.51 26.66
N TRP A 24 15.65 -14.23 26.28
CA TRP A 24 14.38 -13.70 25.76
C TRP A 24 14.02 -14.39 24.44
N SER A 25 13.10 -15.34 24.52
CA SER A 25 12.41 -15.96 23.39
C SER A 25 11.51 -14.93 22.73
N VAL A 26 12.13 -14.10 21.89
CA VAL A 26 11.63 -13.56 20.62
C VAL A 26 10.11 -13.63 20.47
N ARG A 27 9.43 -12.50 20.74
CA ARG A 27 8.02 -12.29 20.38
C ARG A 27 7.88 -12.14 18.85
N PHE A 28 8.06 -13.23 18.12
CA PHE A 28 7.60 -13.33 16.73
C PHE A 28 6.08 -13.49 16.68
N ALA A 29 5.49 -13.05 15.56
CA ALA A 29 4.06 -12.94 15.34
C ALA A 29 3.24 -14.18 15.76
N LEU A 30 2.20 -13.92 16.56
CA LEU A 30 0.98 -14.71 16.66
C LEU A 30 -0.13 -13.89 16.00
N GLY A 31 -0.26 -14.01 14.67
CA GLY A 31 -1.21 -13.22 13.86
C GLY A 31 -1.91 -14.07 12.80
N SER A 32 -1.16 -14.47 11.77
CA SER A 32 -1.68 -15.19 10.58
C SER A 32 -2.55 -16.42 10.88
N SER A 33 -2.17 -17.26 11.86
CA SER A 33 -2.94 -18.47 12.21
C SER A 33 -4.37 -18.21 12.68
N ALA A 34 -4.71 -16.98 13.09
CA ALA A 34 -6.08 -16.59 13.45
C ALA A 34 -6.95 -16.38 12.21
N LEU A 35 -6.50 -15.60 11.22
CA LEU A 35 -7.23 -15.40 9.95
C LEU A 35 -7.33 -16.68 9.12
N LEU A 36 -6.32 -17.56 9.19
CA LEU A 36 -6.38 -18.88 8.54
C LEU A 36 -7.47 -19.81 9.12
N ARG A 37 -7.90 -19.58 10.36
CA ARG A 37 -8.89 -20.41 11.08
C ARG A 37 -10.23 -19.73 11.31
N ALA A 38 -10.34 -18.44 10.98
CA ALA A 38 -11.58 -17.70 11.07
C ALA A 38 -12.62 -18.27 10.08
N ALA A 39 -13.89 -18.26 10.48
CA ALA A 39 -14.99 -18.47 9.55
C ALA A 39 -14.92 -17.41 8.43
N ARG A 40 -15.53 -17.70 7.28
CA ARG A 40 -15.47 -16.84 6.08
C ARG A 40 -16.88 -16.64 5.57
N GLN A 41 -17.35 -15.40 5.49
CA GLN A 41 -18.72 -15.07 5.09
C GLN A 41 -18.69 -14.00 3.99
N ALA A 42 -19.40 -14.26 2.89
CA ALA A 42 -19.48 -13.36 1.75
C ALA A 42 -20.93 -12.94 1.45
N LEU A 43 -21.10 -11.67 1.09
CA LEU A 43 -22.27 -11.16 0.39
C LEU A 43 -21.84 -10.77 -1.04
N VAL A 44 -22.42 -11.44 -2.03
CA VAL A 44 -22.12 -11.25 -3.45
C VAL A 44 -23.39 -10.75 -4.12
N ILE A 45 -23.33 -9.59 -4.78
CA ILE A 45 -24.48 -8.96 -5.44
C ILE A 45 -24.16 -8.69 -6.90
N GLY A 46 -25.05 -9.08 -7.81
CA GLY A 46 -24.98 -8.81 -9.24
C GLY A 46 -26.26 -8.19 -9.77
N ASN A 47 -26.27 -6.90 -10.05
CA ASN A 47 -27.41 -6.20 -10.62
C ASN A 47 -27.14 -5.85 -12.09
N GLY A 48 -27.94 -6.36 -13.02
CA GLY A 48 -27.82 -6.13 -14.46
C GLY A 48 -29.14 -5.80 -15.16
N ASN A 49 -30.27 -6.32 -14.67
CA ASN A 49 -31.61 -6.13 -15.27
C ASN A 49 -32.24 -4.76 -14.91
N TYR A 50 -31.52 -3.68 -15.22
CA TYR A 50 -32.00 -2.31 -15.01
C TYR A 50 -33.04 -1.90 -16.05
N HIS A 51 -34.11 -1.24 -15.60
CA HIS A 51 -35.14 -0.63 -16.45
C HIS A 51 -34.58 0.39 -17.47
N ARG A 52 -33.39 0.96 -17.21
CA ARG A 52 -32.63 1.82 -18.12
C ARG A 52 -31.16 1.46 -18.02
N ALA A 53 -30.47 1.35 -19.17
CA ALA A 53 -29.09 0.88 -19.27
C ALA A 53 -28.85 -0.51 -18.61
N PRO A 54 -29.53 -1.57 -19.07
CA PRO A 54 -29.25 -2.93 -18.59
C PRO A 54 -27.81 -3.35 -18.91
N LEU A 55 -27.20 -4.11 -18.00
CA LEU A 55 -25.83 -4.62 -18.10
C LEU A 55 -25.85 -6.15 -18.22
N SER A 56 -25.13 -6.71 -19.19
CA SER A 56 -25.15 -8.15 -19.50
C SER A 56 -24.41 -9.02 -18.48
N ASN A 57 -23.30 -8.53 -17.92
CA ASN A 57 -22.34 -9.36 -17.18
C ASN A 57 -22.57 -9.48 -15.66
N PRO A 58 -23.08 -8.46 -14.92
CA PRO A 58 -23.10 -8.49 -13.45
C PRO A 58 -23.74 -9.72 -12.79
N VAL A 59 -24.76 -10.31 -13.42
CA VAL A 59 -25.40 -11.55 -12.93
C VAL A 59 -24.46 -12.74 -13.09
N ASN A 60 -23.85 -12.94 -14.27
CA ASN A 60 -22.85 -13.98 -14.53
C ASN A 60 -21.62 -13.82 -13.62
N ASP A 61 -21.14 -12.58 -13.48
CA ASP A 61 -20.01 -12.19 -12.64
C ASP A 61 -20.27 -12.53 -11.16
N ALA A 62 -21.46 -12.20 -10.64
CA ALA A 62 -21.86 -12.55 -9.28
C ALA A 62 -22.01 -14.07 -9.07
N HIS A 63 -22.58 -14.80 -10.04
CA HIS A 63 -22.66 -16.26 -9.97
C HIS A 63 -21.25 -16.91 -9.94
N ALA A 64 -20.35 -16.52 -10.85
CA ALA A 64 -19.01 -17.07 -10.91
C ALA A 64 -18.14 -16.67 -9.70
N MET A 65 -18.34 -15.46 -9.16
CA MET A 65 -17.70 -15.01 -7.92
C MET A 65 -18.20 -15.81 -6.73
N ALA A 66 -19.50 -16.06 -6.61
CA ALA A 66 -20.05 -16.89 -5.54
C ALA A 66 -19.48 -18.31 -5.56
N GLU A 67 -19.36 -18.94 -6.74
CA GLU A 67 -18.74 -20.26 -6.87
C GLU A 67 -17.22 -20.25 -6.57
N ALA A 68 -16.49 -19.23 -7.03
CA ALA A 68 -15.07 -19.08 -6.70
C ALA A 68 -14.83 -18.92 -5.19
N LEU A 69 -15.70 -18.16 -4.50
CA LEU A 69 -15.61 -17.94 -3.06
C LEU A 69 -16.07 -19.15 -2.24
N ARG A 70 -17.08 -19.89 -2.68
CA ARG A 70 -17.44 -21.21 -2.11
C ARG A 70 -16.26 -22.19 -2.21
N GLY A 71 -15.58 -22.22 -3.36
CA GLY A 71 -14.33 -22.98 -3.54
C GLY A 71 -13.19 -22.52 -2.63
N ALA A 72 -13.17 -21.24 -2.24
CA ALA A 72 -12.25 -20.67 -1.24
C ALA A 72 -12.76 -20.77 0.21
N GLY A 73 -13.79 -21.59 0.48
CA GLY A 73 -14.30 -21.88 1.82
C GLY A 73 -15.14 -20.77 2.44
N PHE A 74 -15.70 -19.84 1.66
CA PHE A 74 -16.69 -18.88 2.14
C PHE A 74 -18.11 -19.48 2.18
N GLU A 75 -18.84 -19.19 3.25
CA GLU A 75 -20.31 -19.20 3.24
C GLU A 75 -20.79 -18.00 2.43
N VAL A 76 -21.48 -18.22 1.31
CA VAL A 76 -21.82 -17.14 0.35
C VAL A 76 -23.33 -16.94 0.21
N THR A 77 -23.79 -15.79 0.71
CA THR A 77 -25.07 -15.19 0.33
C THR A 77 -24.92 -14.55 -1.04
N LEU A 78 -25.67 -15.04 -2.02
CA LEU A 78 -25.76 -14.47 -3.36
C LEU A 78 -27.11 -13.77 -3.54
N GLY A 79 -27.09 -12.54 -4.04
CA GLY A 79 -28.27 -11.84 -4.54
C GLY A 79 -28.04 -11.38 -5.98
N VAL A 80 -29.07 -11.48 -6.82
CA VAL A 80 -29.04 -11.01 -8.20
C VAL A 80 -30.26 -10.14 -8.47
N ASP A 81 -30.08 -9.07 -9.25
CA ASP A 81 -31.10 -8.07 -9.59
C ASP A 81 -31.92 -7.59 -8.37
N LEU A 82 -31.21 -7.22 -7.30
CA LEU A 82 -31.84 -6.81 -6.05
C LEU A 82 -32.49 -5.41 -6.16
N VAL A 83 -33.73 -5.34 -5.71
CA VAL A 83 -34.45 -4.09 -5.40
C VAL A 83 -33.90 -3.43 -4.13
N GLN A 84 -34.16 -2.13 -3.93
CA GLN A 84 -33.49 -1.36 -2.88
C GLN A 84 -33.62 -1.97 -1.48
N ALA A 85 -34.84 -2.35 -1.08
CA ALA A 85 -35.09 -2.92 0.24
C ALA A 85 -34.30 -4.22 0.46
N ALA A 86 -34.42 -5.18 -0.47
CA ALA A 86 -33.70 -6.46 -0.41
C ALA A 86 -32.17 -6.27 -0.39
N MET A 87 -31.65 -5.25 -1.08
CA MET A 87 -30.22 -4.90 -1.04
C MET A 87 -29.78 -4.33 0.32
N GLN A 88 -30.61 -3.49 0.96
CA GLN A 88 -30.35 -2.97 2.30
C GLN A 88 -30.47 -4.05 3.39
N ASP A 89 -31.47 -4.93 3.28
CA ASP A 89 -31.67 -6.08 4.17
C ASP A 89 -30.49 -7.05 4.08
N ALA A 90 -30.03 -7.39 2.87
CA ALA A 90 -28.88 -8.28 2.66
C ALA A 90 -27.59 -7.70 3.28
N ILE A 91 -27.32 -6.40 3.08
CA ILE A 91 -26.16 -5.71 3.68
C ILE A 91 -26.26 -5.67 5.22
N THR A 92 -27.47 -5.45 5.76
CA THR A 92 -27.69 -5.42 7.21
C THR A 92 -27.48 -6.80 7.81
N ALA A 93 -28.13 -7.83 7.26
CA ALA A 93 -27.97 -9.21 7.70
C ALA A 93 -26.52 -9.71 7.59
N HIS A 94 -25.79 -9.31 6.53
CA HIS A 94 -24.37 -9.62 6.39
C HIS A 94 -23.53 -8.97 7.50
N THR A 95 -23.66 -7.66 7.74
CA THR A 95 -22.85 -6.99 8.77
C THR A 95 -23.20 -7.42 10.19
N GLU A 96 -24.47 -7.77 10.47
CA GLU A 96 -24.85 -8.45 11.71
C GLU A 96 -24.26 -9.86 11.84
N ASN A 97 -24.26 -10.66 10.77
CA ASN A 97 -23.67 -11.99 10.79
C ASN A 97 -22.17 -11.90 11.09
N LEU A 98 -21.43 -10.98 10.48
CA LEU A 98 -20.02 -10.72 10.82
C LEU A 98 -19.83 -10.30 12.28
N ALA A 99 -20.77 -9.52 12.85
CA ALA A 99 -20.72 -9.11 14.25
C ALA A 99 -20.90 -10.29 15.21
N ARG A 100 -21.79 -11.24 14.86
CA ARG A 100 -22.06 -12.48 15.61
C ARG A 100 -20.96 -13.54 15.45
N SER A 101 -20.52 -13.79 14.21
CA SER A 101 -19.60 -14.89 13.85
C SER A 101 -18.13 -14.55 14.03
N LYS A 102 -17.77 -13.26 13.96
CA LYS A 102 -16.39 -12.77 13.81
C LYS A 102 -15.65 -13.39 12.62
N ALA A 103 -16.40 -13.72 11.56
CA ALA A 103 -15.85 -14.20 10.30
C ALA A 103 -15.03 -13.12 9.55
N VAL A 104 -14.13 -13.55 8.67
CA VAL A 104 -13.63 -12.72 7.58
C VAL A 104 -14.81 -12.36 6.69
N GLY A 105 -15.08 -11.07 6.56
CA GLY A 105 -16.16 -10.54 5.74
C GLY A 105 -15.70 -10.25 4.32
N LEU A 106 -16.53 -10.60 3.34
CA LEU A 106 -16.33 -10.22 1.94
C LEU A 106 -17.62 -9.65 1.36
N PHE A 107 -17.57 -8.41 0.87
CA PHE A 107 -18.63 -7.84 0.05
C PHE A 107 -18.15 -7.72 -1.40
N TYR A 108 -18.92 -8.23 -2.34
CA TYR A 108 -18.71 -8.04 -3.77
C TYR A 108 -19.97 -7.45 -4.39
N PHE A 109 -19.80 -6.42 -5.22
CA PHE A 109 -20.88 -5.87 -6.05
C PHE A 109 -20.42 -5.70 -7.50
N ALA A 110 -21.23 -6.23 -8.42
CA ALA A 110 -21.23 -5.85 -9.83
C ALA A 110 -22.57 -5.20 -10.20
N GLY A 111 -22.53 -4.20 -11.09
CA GLY A 111 -23.71 -3.47 -11.55
C GLY A 111 -23.46 -1.97 -11.66
N HIS A 112 -24.51 -1.15 -11.66
CA HIS A 112 -24.37 0.29 -11.68
C HIS A 112 -23.94 0.88 -10.33
N GLY A 113 -22.99 1.82 -10.38
CA GLY A 113 -22.57 2.60 -9.23
C GLY A 113 -22.34 4.07 -9.58
N MET A 114 -22.78 4.97 -8.70
CA MET A 114 -22.74 6.42 -8.87
C MET A 114 -21.99 7.11 -7.72
N GLN A 115 -21.63 8.37 -7.90
CA GLN A 115 -20.98 9.20 -6.89
C GLN A 115 -21.78 10.49 -6.67
N LEU A 116 -21.90 10.93 -5.42
CA LEU A 116 -22.44 12.24 -5.08
C LEU A 116 -21.76 12.79 -3.82
N ALA A 117 -21.19 14.00 -3.90
CA ALA A 117 -20.53 14.69 -2.77
C ALA A 117 -19.56 13.77 -2.00
N TRP A 118 -18.63 13.15 -2.75
CA TRP A 118 -17.63 12.19 -2.28
C TRP A 118 -18.16 10.86 -1.73
N ARG A 119 -19.48 10.67 -1.64
CA ARG A 119 -20.11 9.40 -1.23
C ARG A 119 -20.38 8.52 -2.45
N ASN A 120 -20.25 7.21 -2.26
CA ASN A 120 -20.44 6.20 -3.29
C ASN A 120 -21.76 5.47 -3.07
N TYR A 121 -22.55 5.34 -4.14
CA TYR A 121 -23.86 4.69 -4.13
C TYR A 121 -23.87 3.52 -5.11
N LEU A 122 -24.34 2.37 -4.66
CA LEU A 122 -24.68 1.23 -5.50
C LEU A 122 -26.14 1.37 -5.93
N ILE A 123 -26.48 0.94 -7.14
CA ILE A 123 -27.81 1.20 -7.74
C ILE A 123 -28.62 -0.11 -7.81
N PRO A 124 -29.77 -0.18 -7.09
CA PRO A 124 -30.77 -1.24 -7.24
C PRO A 124 -31.48 -1.24 -8.60
N VAL A 125 -32.05 -2.37 -9.03
CA VAL A 125 -32.68 -2.49 -10.36
C VAL A 125 -34.01 -1.71 -10.51
N ASP A 126 -34.66 -1.39 -9.40
CA ASP A 126 -35.87 -0.55 -9.28
C ASP A 126 -35.57 0.96 -9.11
N ALA A 127 -34.29 1.34 -9.05
CA ALA A 127 -33.89 2.71 -8.73
C ALA A 127 -33.94 3.64 -9.96
N GLU A 128 -35.10 4.26 -10.19
CA GLU A 128 -35.25 5.39 -11.13
C GLU A 128 -34.47 6.62 -10.62
N ILE A 129 -33.22 6.75 -11.05
CA ILE A 129 -32.37 7.89 -10.69
C ILE A 129 -32.52 9.01 -11.73
N ASP A 130 -33.46 9.93 -11.48
CA ASP A 130 -33.73 11.13 -12.31
C ASP A 130 -33.26 12.45 -11.67
N THR A 131 -32.93 12.46 -10.39
CA THR A 131 -32.41 13.65 -9.69
C THR A 131 -31.36 13.29 -8.63
N VAL A 132 -30.60 14.30 -8.20
CA VAL A 132 -29.71 14.24 -7.03
C VAL A 132 -30.46 13.82 -5.75
N GLY A 133 -31.75 14.18 -5.63
CA GLY A 133 -32.63 13.73 -4.54
C GLY A 133 -32.96 12.25 -4.64
N ALA A 134 -33.36 11.79 -5.83
CA ALA A 134 -33.65 10.38 -6.10
C ALA A 134 -32.42 9.48 -5.85
N LEU A 135 -31.21 9.91 -6.21
CA LEU A 135 -29.98 9.16 -5.91
C LEU A 135 -29.78 8.95 -4.40
N ARG A 136 -30.02 9.97 -3.58
CA ARG A 136 -29.91 9.86 -2.11
C ARG A 136 -31.02 9.00 -1.48
N GLN A 137 -32.18 8.90 -2.12
CA GLN A 137 -33.35 8.19 -1.61
C GLN A 137 -33.41 6.73 -2.07
N ARG A 138 -33.08 6.45 -3.34
CA ARG A 138 -33.19 5.13 -3.97
C ARG A 138 -31.85 4.38 -4.14
N GLY A 139 -30.72 5.08 -4.05
CA GLY A 139 -29.39 4.44 -4.02
C GLY A 139 -29.11 3.73 -2.69
N VAL A 140 -28.07 2.89 -2.68
CA VAL A 140 -27.57 2.20 -1.48
C VAL A 140 -26.15 2.68 -1.19
N ASP A 141 -25.96 3.37 -0.06
CA ASP A 141 -24.71 4.06 0.28
C ASP A 141 -23.64 3.08 0.80
N VAL A 142 -22.47 3.05 0.15
CA VAL A 142 -21.36 2.15 0.52
C VAL A 142 -20.81 2.48 1.91
N ASN A 143 -20.94 3.72 2.40
CA ASN A 143 -20.52 4.05 3.77
C ASN A 143 -21.35 3.31 4.81
N SER A 144 -22.63 3.01 4.55
CA SER A 144 -23.47 2.24 5.49
C SER A 144 -22.96 0.81 5.68
N LEU A 145 -22.49 0.18 4.60
CA LEU A 145 -21.80 -1.12 4.63
C LEU A 145 -20.49 -1.01 5.42
N LEU A 146 -19.63 -0.04 5.09
CA LEU A 146 -18.32 0.15 5.72
C LEU A 146 -18.44 0.48 7.23
N GLU A 147 -19.41 1.29 7.62
CA GLU A 147 -19.74 1.55 9.03
C GLU A 147 -20.34 0.33 9.73
N GLY A 148 -21.09 -0.52 9.01
CA GLY A 148 -21.59 -1.80 9.51
C GLY A 148 -20.45 -2.77 9.79
N MET A 149 -19.55 -2.98 8.82
CA MET A 149 -18.32 -3.77 8.98
C MET A 149 -17.43 -3.25 10.10
N ARG A 150 -17.23 -1.92 10.19
CA ARG A 150 -16.46 -1.30 11.28
C ARG A 150 -17.10 -1.51 12.66
N ARG A 151 -18.44 -1.55 12.74
CA ARG A 151 -19.19 -1.86 13.98
C ARG A 151 -19.20 -3.36 14.30
N ALA A 152 -19.19 -4.22 13.28
CA ALA A 152 -19.11 -5.66 13.44
C ALA A 152 -17.83 -6.07 14.17
N GLY A 153 -16.72 -5.36 13.97
CA GLY A 153 -15.47 -5.58 14.70
C GLY A 153 -14.98 -7.03 14.54
N ASN A 154 -15.09 -7.53 13.32
CA ASN A 154 -14.59 -8.81 12.84
C ASN A 154 -13.14 -8.63 12.33
N PRO A 155 -12.33 -9.70 12.22
CA PRO A 155 -10.87 -9.56 12.14
C PRO A 155 -10.38 -9.03 10.78
N MET A 156 -11.17 -9.18 9.72
CA MET A 156 -10.84 -8.70 8.38
C MET A 156 -12.11 -8.48 7.56
N ASN A 157 -12.13 -7.41 6.75
CA ASN A 157 -13.12 -7.16 5.72
C ASN A 157 -12.46 -6.97 4.35
N LEU A 158 -13.09 -7.48 3.29
CA LEU A 158 -12.74 -7.26 1.91
C LEU A 158 -13.96 -6.70 1.18
N VAL A 159 -13.83 -5.57 0.49
CA VAL A 159 -14.91 -4.94 -0.25
C VAL A 159 -14.46 -4.76 -1.70
N VAL A 160 -15.17 -5.35 -2.65
CA VAL A 160 -14.83 -5.36 -4.08
C VAL A 160 -15.97 -4.74 -4.87
N LEU A 161 -15.67 -3.68 -5.63
CA LEU A 161 -16.64 -2.90 -6.38
C LEU A 161 -16.32 -2.92 -7.88
N ASP A 162 -16.94 -3.85 -8.63
CA ASP A 162 -16.92 -3.92 -10.09
C ASP A 162 -18.13 -3.16 -10.68
N ALA A 163 -18.19 -1.87 -10.32
CA ALA A 163 -19.32 -1.02 -10.66
C ALA A 163 -19.09 -0.26 -11.96
N CYS A 164 -19.97 -0.43 -12.95
CA CYS A 164 -19.96 0.26 -14.24
C CYS A 164 -20.80 1.55 -14.19
N ARG A 165 -20.31 2.61 -14.84
CA ARG A 165 -20.53 3.98 -14.34
C ARG A 165 -20.92 5.03 -15.38
N ASP A 166 -21.62 4.61 -16.41
CA ASP A 166 -22.42 5.55 -17.19
C ASP A 166 -23.53 6.16 -16.33
N ASN A 167 -23.87 7.40 -16.62
CA ASN A 167 -24.77 8.20 -15.80
C ASN A 167 -26.22 8.07 -16.31
N PRO A 168 -27.12 7.32 -15.64
CA PRO A 168 -28.51 7.17 -16.10
C PRO A 168 -29.32 8.48 -16.03
N LEU A 169 -28.81 9.52 -15.35
CA LEU A 169 -29.36 10.89 -15.38
C LEU A 169 -29.12 11.62 -16.72
N GLY A 170 -28.32 11.03 -17.63
CA GLY A 170 -27.90 11.66 -18.87
C GLY A 170 -27.15 12.98 -18.62
N THR A 171 -27.44 13.99 -19.45
CA THR A 171 -26.90 15.35 -19.33
C THR A 171 -27.78 16.27 -18.46
N ALA A 172 -28.94 15.80 -18.00
CA ALA A 172 -29.96 16.64 -17.33
C ALA A 172 -29.53 17.12 -15.93
N THR A 173 -28.63 16.38 -15.26
CA THR A 173 -27.90 16.89 -14.10
C THR A 173 -26.41 16.73 -14.28
N ARG A 174 -25.67 17.81 -14.05
CA ARG A 174 -24.21 17.82 -13.95
C ARG A 174 -23.76 17.14 -12.66
N VAL A 175 -23.72 15.81 -12.69
CA VAL A 175 -22.86 15.04 -11.79
C VAL A 175 -21.45 15.16 -12.35
N ASP A 176 -20.74 16.24 -12.00
CA ASP A 176 -19.46 16.66 -12.62
C ASP A 176 -18.28 15.67 -12.44
N GLN A 177 -18.53 14.47 -11.88
CA GLN A 177 -17.50 13.49 -11.57
C GLN A 177 -17.93 12.09 -12.01
N LYS A 178 -17.20 11.56 -13.01
CA LYS A 178 -17.16 10.13 -13.33
C LYS A 178 -16.36 9.37 -12.25
N GLY A 179 -16.45 8.05 -12.23
CA GLY A 179 -15.71 7.20 -11.29
C GLY A 179 -16.26 7.13 -9.85
N LEU A 180 -15.87 6.07 -9.15
CA LEU A 180 -16.09 5.99 -7.69
C LEU A 180 -15.12 6.97 -7.01
N SER A 181 -15.57 7.59 -5.92
CA SER A 181 -14.68 8.33 -5.04
C SER A 181 -13.70 7.37 -4.37
N GLN A 182 -12.44 7.76 -4.33
CA GLN A 182 -11.48 7.16 -3.42
C GLN A 182 -12.01 7.29 -1.99
N MET A 183 -12.11 6.18 -1.28
CA MET A 183 -12.34 6.14 0.15
C MET A 183 -11.15 5.41 0.78
N ASP A 184 -10.71 5.87 1.95
CA ASP A 184 -9.71 5.13 2.72
C ASP A 184 -10.37 3.94 3.41
N ALA A 185 -9.73 2.77 3.35
CA ALA A 185 -10.27 1.56 3.96
C ALA A 185 -10.32 1.71 5.50
N PRO A 186 -11.48 1.47 6.16
CA PRO A 186 -11.56 1.42 7.62
C PRO A 186 -10.57 0.37 8.19
N PRO A 187 -10.13 0.47 9.47
CA PRO A 187 -9.19 -0.49 10.05
C PRO A 187 -9.60 -1.96 9.84
N GLY A 188 -8.65 -2.82 9.49
CA GLY A 188 -8.90 -4.23 9.16
C GLY A 188 -9.65 -4.45 7.83
N THR A 189 -9.61 -3.51 6.89
CA THR A 189 -10.34 -3.59 5.61
C THR A 189 -9.41 -3.44 4.41
N LEU A 190 -9.69 -4.17 3.32
CA LEU A 190 -9.23 -3.84 1.97
C LEU A 190 -10.44 -3.48 1.11
N LEU A 191 -10.35 -2.35 0.42
CA LEU A 191 -11.37 -1.82 -0.49
C LEU A 191 -10.77 -1.74 -1.90
N ALA A 192 -11.25 -2.62 -2.79
CA ALA A 192 -10.81 -2.75 -4.17
C ALA A 192 -11.87 -2.25 -5.15
N TYR A 193 -11.39 -1.60 -6.20
CA TYR A 193 -12.16 -0.95 -7.25
C TYR A 193 -11.72 -1.49 -8.61
N ALA A 194 -12.66 -1.81 -9.50
CA ALA A 194 -12.32 -2.28 -10.85
C ALA A 194 -11.59 -1.27 -11.73
N THR A 195 -11.57 0.01 -11.34
CA THR A 195 -10.95 1.11 -12.08
C THR A 195 -10.48 2.22 -11.13
N ALA A 196 -9.74 3.20 -11.67
CA ALA A 196 -9.15 4.27 -10.88
C ALA A 196 -10.21 5.31 -10.46
N PRO A 197 -10.01 6.01 -9.32
CA PRO A 197 -10.82 7.17 -8.95
C PRO A 197 -10.92 8.17 -10.12
N GLY A 198 -12.15 8.56 -10.45
CA GLY A 198 -12.47 9.40 -11.62
C GLY A 198 -12.88 8.66 -12.91
N HIS A 199 -12.64 7.35 -13.03
CA HIS A 199 -12.75 6.62 -14.30
C HIS A 199 -13.84 5.54 -14.34
N THR A 200 -14.12 5.03 -15.54
CA THR A 200 -15.07 3.92 -15.77
C THR A 200 -14.34 2.57 -15.81
N ALA A 201 -15.06 1.47 -15.55
CA ALA A 201 -14.65 0.13 -15.95
C ALA A 201 -15.13 -0.14 -17.39
N ILE A 202 -14.54 -1.14 -18.06
CA ILE A 202 -14.95 -1.61 -19.39
C ILE A 202 -15.72 -2.92 -19.21
N ASP A 203 -16.89 -3.05 -19.82
CA ASP A 203 -17.79 -4.22 -19.78
C ASP A 203 -17.23 -5.50 -20.47
N GLY A 204 -15.92 -5.60 -20.65
CA GLY A 204 -15.24 -6.69 -21.34
C GLY A 204 -15.23 -6.55 -22.87
N ASP A 205 -14.83 -7.63 -23.54
CA ASP A 205 -14.68 -7.76 -24.99
C ASP A 205 -15.66 -8.78 -25.60
N GLY A 206 -16.81 -8.97 -24.94
CA GLY A 206 -17.87 -9.91 -25.35
C GLY A 206 -17.73 -11.33 -24.80
N GLY A 207 -16.82 -11.57 -23.85
CA GLY A 207 -16.79 -12.80 -23.05
C GLY A 207 -17.81 -12.81 -21.91
N ASP A 208 -17.89 -13.93 -21.18
CA ASP A 208 -18.94 -14.18 -20.15
C ASP A 208 -18.92 -13.25 -18.92
N HIS A 209 -17.86 -12.42 -18.80
CA HIS A 209 -17.48 -11.70 -17.58
C HIS A 209 -16.95 -10.29 -17.86
N GLY A 210 -17.20 -9.33 -16.96
CA GLY A 210 -16.57 -8.01 -16.98
C GLY A 210 -15.04 -8.10 -16.85
N LEU A 211 -14.30 -7.16 -17.44
CA LEU A 211 -12.84 -7.28 -17.60
C LEU A 211 -12.10 -7.47 -16.25
N TYR A 212 -12.53 -6.78 -15.20
CA TYR A 212 -11.92 -6.89 -13.88
C TYR A 212 -12.26 -8.23 -13.21
N THR A 213 -13.55 -8.57 -13.09
CA THR A 213 -13.99 -9.84 -12.51
C THR A 213 -13.43 -11.05 -13.26
N GLY A 214 -13.40 -11.04 -14.59
CA GLY A 214 -12.82 -12.10 -15.43
C GLY A 214 -11.33 -12.36 -15.19
N HIS A 215 -10.57 -11.37 -14.66
CA HIS A 215 -9.20 -11.56 -14.17
C HIS A 215 -9.15 -11.94 -12.69
N LEU A 216 -9.97 -11.32 -11.84
CA LEU A 216 -10.04 -11.60 -10.40
C LEU A 216 -10.42 -13.06 -10.10
N LEU A 217 -11.38 -13.62 -10.85
CA LEU A 217 -11.79 -15.03 -10.76
C LEU A 217 -10.65 -16.02 -11.02
N ARG A 218 -9.59 -15.61 -11.75
CA ARG A 218 -8.42 -16.44 -12.03
C ARG A 218 -7.44 -16.40 -10.88
N GLU A 219 -7.11 -15.20 -10.39
CA GLU A 219 -6.13 -15.01 -9.31
C GLU A 219 -6.66 -15.45 -7.93
N ILE A 220 -7.97 -15.33 -7.65
CA ILE A 220 -8.62 -15.92 -6.44
C ILE A 220 -8.36 -17.44 -6.33
N ARG A 221 -8.23 -18.12 -7.48
CA ARG A 221 -8.03 -19.58 -7.55
C ARG A 221 -6.56 -20.00 -7.52
N VAL A 222 -5.62 -19.07 -7.34
CA VAL A 222 -4.19 -19.38 -7.22
C VAL A 222 -3.86 -19.77 -5.78
N PRO A 223 -3.36 -21.00 -5.52
CA PRO A 223 -2.92 -21.42 -4.20
C PRO A 223 -1.79 -20.55 -3.66
N GLU A 224 -1.83 -20.26 -2.35
CA GLU A 224 -0.78 -19.56 -1.59
C GLU A 224 -0.48 -18.11 -2.03
N ALA A 225 -1.25 -17.55 -2.96
CA ALA A 225 -1.20 -16.14 -3.32
C ALA A 225 -1.81 -15.25 -2.23
N LYS A 226 -1.05 -14.25 -1.76
CA LYS A 226 -1.55 -13.24 -0.81
C LYS A 226 -2.60 -12.35 -1.45
N ILE A 227 -3.49 -11.77 -0.64
CA ILE A 227 -4.57 -10.91 -1.11
C ILE A 227 -4.08 -9.73 -1.96
N GLU A 228 -2.95 -9.11 -1.61
CA GLU A 228 -2.39 -8.01 -2.39
C GLU A 228 -1.51 -8.47 -3.57
N ASP A 229 -1.03 -9.73 -3.60
CA ASP A 229 -0.47 -10.34 -4.83
C ASP A 229 -1.58 -10.51 -5.88
N VAL A 230 -2.74 -11.05 -5.45
CA VAL A 230 -3.95 -11.23 -6.27
C VAL A 230 -4.36 -9.90 -6.90
N PHE A 231 -4.58 -8.86 -6.10
CA PHE A 231 -5.00 -7.56 -6.64
C PHE A 231 -3.94 -6.88 -7.52
N LYS A 232 -2.64 -6.98 -7.20
CA LYS A 232 -1.58 -6.45 -8.08
C LYS A 232 -1.55 -7.13 -9.45
N ARG A 233 -1.75 -8.45 -9.51
CA ARG A 233 -1.82 -9.18 -10.78
C ARG A 233 -3.05 -8.84 -11.59
N VAL A 234 -4.21 -8.71 -10.93
CA VAL A 234 -5.45 -8.22 -11.58
C VAL A 234 -5.24 -6.81 -12.12
N ARG A 235 -4.66 -5.90 -11.34
CA ARG A 235 -4.32 -4.53 -11.77
C ARG A 235 -3.43 -4.52 -13.02
N LEU A 236 -2.37 -5.33 -13.02
CA LEU A 236 -1.48 -5.47 -14.18
C LEU A 236 -2.24 -6.00 -15.40
N ALA A 237 -2.97 -7.11 -15.25
CA ALA A 237 -3.65 -7.77 -16.36
C ALA A 237 -4.75 -6.89 -16.99
N VAL A 238 -5.59 -6.26 -16.17
CA VAL A 238 -6.65 -5.34 -16.62
C VAL A 238 -6.06 -4.11 -17.33
N ARG A 239 -4.99 -3.52 -16.81
CA ARG A 239 -4.28 -2.41 -17.48
C ARG A 239 -3.77 -2.82 -18.86
N ARG A 240 -3.12 -3.99 -18.96
CA ARG A 240 -2.54 -4.46 -20.23
C ARG A 240 -3.60 -4.87 -21.24
N ARG A 241 -4.71 -5.49 -20.83
CA ARG A 241 -5.84 -5.80 -21.72
C ARG A 241 -6.60 -4.55 -22.17
N SER A 242 -6.62 -3.48 -21.36
CA SER A 242 -7.27 -2.20 -21.67
C SER A 242 -6.34 -1.13 -22.29
N ASN A 243 -5.07 -1.44 -22.57
CA ASN A 243 -4.06 -0.48 -23.03
C ASN A 243 -3.99 0.80 -22.17
N GLY A 244 -4.04 0.65 -20.85
CA GLY A 244 -3.97 1.77 -19.90
C GLY A 244 -5.29 2.50 -19.63
N LEU A 245 -6.39 2.13 -20.30
CA LEU A 245 -7.70 2.79 -20.16
C LEU A 245 -8.47 2.40 -18.89
N GLN A 246 -8.20 1.22 -18.32
CA GLN A 246 -8.75 0.77 -17.04
C GLN A 246 -7.62 0.32 -16.11
N ILE A 247 -7.56 0.89 -14.91
CA ILE A 247 -6.52 0.60 -13.93
C ILE A 247 -7.19 0.35 -12.59
N PRO A 248 -7.32 -0.91 -12.14
CA PRO A 248 -7.85 -1.24 -10.82
C PRO A 248 -7.13 -0.50 -9.70
N TRP A 249 -7.87 -0.20 -8.64
CA TRP A 249 -7.37 0.60 -7.52
C TRP A 249 -7.73 -0.04 -6.19
N GLU A 250 -6.85 0.10 -5.21
CA GLU A 250 -7.00 -0.54 -3.91
C GLU A 250 -6.60 0.44 -2.79
N SER A 251 -7.44 0.54 -1.77
CA SER A 251 -7.10 1.08 -0.46
C SER A 251 -7.07 -0.07 0.54
N THR A 252 -6.07 -0.11 1.43
CA THR A 252 -5.91 -1.21 2.39
C THR A 252 -5.45 -0.69 3.74
N SER A 253 -6.02 -1.19 4.82
CA SER A 253 -5.58 -0.96 6.19
C SER A 253 -5.09 -2.24 6.88
N LEU A 254 -4.96 -3.33 6.12
CA LEU A 254 -4.65 -4.68 6.61
C LEU A 254 -3.30 -4.76 7.34
N GLU A 255 -3.31 -5.51 8.45
CA GLU A 255 -2.14 -5.68 9.33
C GLU A 255 -1.58 -7.11 9.23
N ASP A 256 -2.44 -8.12 9.15
CA ASP A 256 -2.13 -9.53 8.91
C ASP A 256 -2.31 -9.96 7.44
N ASP A 257 -1.65 -11.06 7.06
CA ASP A 257 -1.77 -11.68 5.74
C ASP A 257 -3.11 -12.44 5.54
N PHE A 258 -3.64 -12.43 4.31
CA PHE A 258 -4.79 -13.26 3.92
C PHE A 258 -4.56 -14.00 2.59
N TRP A 259 -5.18 -15.18 2.49
CA TRP A 259 -5.18 -16.06 1.32
C TRP A 259 -6.57 -16.61 1.06
N PHE A 260 -7.04 -16.55 -0.18
CA PHE A 260 -8.24 -17.29 -0.61
C PHE A 260 -8.03 -18.80 -0.47
N LEU A 261 -6.92 -19.31 -1.02
CA LEU A 261 -6.50 -20.70 -0.90
C LEU A 261 -5.18 -20.75 -0.11
N PRO A 262 -5.22 -20.95 1.22
CA PRO A 262 -4.04 -20.85 2.08
C PRO A 262 -3.08 -22.04 1.93
N PRO A 263 -1.79 -21.86 2.32
CA PRO A 263 -0.83 -22.96 2.41
C PRO A 263 -1.29 -24.01 3.42
N ARG A 264 -0.94 -25.29 3.18
CA ARG A 264 -1.27 -26.39 4.09
C ARG A 264 -0.55 -26.30 5.43
N GLU A 265 0.65 -25.71 5.45
CA GLU A 265 1.44 -25.44 6.66
C GLU A 265 2.13 -24.08 6.57
N GLU A 266 2.12 -23.30 7.65
CA GLU A 266 2.85 -22.04 7.76
C GLU A 266 4.36 -22.28 7.99
N ARG A 267 5.05 -22.87 7.00
CA ARG A 267 6.49 -23.15 7.11
C ARG A 267 7.29 -21.85 7.05
N LYS A 268 7.92 -21.49 8.17
CA LYS A 268 8.96 -20.45 8.21
C LYS A 268 10.08 -20.82 7.23
N ARG A 269 10.31 -19.97 6.21
CA ARG A 269 11.42 -20.12 5.26
C ARG A 269 12.75 -20.01 6.01
N ALA A 270 13.73 -20.81 5.59
CA ALA A 270 15.09 -20.71 6.14
C ALA A 270 15.79 -19.46 5.60
N GLU A 271 16.73 -18.87 6.35
CA GLU A 271 17.48 -17.69 5.90
C GLU A 271 18.23 -17.95 4.58
N GLU A 272 18.77 -19.16 4.40
CA GLU A 272 19.42 -19.61 3.16
C GLU A 272 18.45 -19.63 1.95
N GLU A 273 17.18 -19.92 2.20
CA GLU A 273 16.10 -19.94 1.21
C GLU A 273 15.67 -18.52 0.84
N VAL A 274 15.57 -17.61 1.81
CA VAL A 274 15.32 -16.18 1.59
C VAL A 274 16.47 -15.52 0.81
N GLU A 275 17.74 -15.80 1.16
CA GLU A 275 18.91 -15.30 0.44
C GLU A 275 19.05 -15.94 -0.96
N ARG A 276 18.63 -17.20 -1.16
CA ARG A 276 18.58 -17.84 -2.49
C ARG A 276 17.52 -17.18 -3.37
N GLU A 277 16.30 -16.97 -2.86
CA GLU A 277 15.24 -16.23 -3.54
C GLU A 277 15.71 -14.82 -3.91
N PHE A 278 16.26 -14.07 -2.95
CA PHE A 278 16.76 -12.71 -3.17
C PHE A 278 17.86 -12.67 -4.25
N ARG A 279 18.83 -13.60 -4.23
CA ARG A 279 19.87 -13.65 -5.29
C ARG A 279 19.30 -13.97 -6.67
N HIS A 280 18.32 -14.87 -6.76
CA HIS A 280 17.66 -15.18 -8.04
C HIS A 280 16.85 -14.00 -8.56
N GLU A 281 16.15 -13.30 -7.67
CA GLU A 281 15.34 -12.13 -7.98
C GLU A 281 16.20 -10.91 -8.38
N LEU A 282 17.31 -10.68 -7.68
CA LEU A 282 18.29 -9.65 -8.03
C LEU A 282 18.95 -9.94 -9.39
N ALA A 283 19.34 -11.19 -9.65
CA ALA A 283 19.91 -11.58 -10.95
C ALA A 283 18.88 -11.44 -12.10
N LEU A 284 17.60 -11.63 -11.83
CA LEU A 284 16.52 -11.33 -12.78
C LEU A 284 16.39 -9.81 -12.99
N TRP A 285 16.34 -9.02 -11.92
CA TRP A 285 16.24 -7.56 -11.98
C TRP A 285 17.39 -6.92 -12.76
N GLU A 286 18.64 -7.27 -12.44
CA GLU A 286 19.83 -6.74 -13.13
C GLU A 286 19.82 -7.03 -14.63
N ARG A 287 19.18 -8.13 -15.07
CA ARG A 287 19.02 -8.49 -16.49
C ARG A 287 17.90 -7.73 -17.19
N ILE A 288 16.85 -7.30 -16.48
CA ILE A 288 15.67 -6.66 -17.11
C ILE A 288 15.61 -5.13 -16.93
N LYS A 289 16.32 -4.55 -15.96
CA LYS A 289 16.22 -3.13 -15.58
C LYS A 289 16.45 -2.14 -16.74
N GLU A 290 17.20 -2.56 -17.77
CA GLU A 290 17.58 -1.79 -18.98
C GLU A 290 16.77 -2.21 -20.23
N SER A 291 15.72 -3.04 -20.07
CA SER A 291 14.86 -3.48 -21.16
C SER A 291 14.11 -2.32 -21.82
N ALA A 292 14.21 -2.24 -23.15
CA ALA A 292 13.38 -1.35 -23.97
C ALA A 292 11.98 -1.93 -24.27
N GLN A 293 11.72 -3.19 -23.89
CA GLN A 293 10.45 -3.91 -24.11
C GLN A 293 9.68 -4.08 -22.78
N PRO A 294 8.34 -4.08 -22.79
CA PRO A 294 7.53 -4.14 -21.57
C PRO A 294 7.44 -5.55 -20.97
N GLU A 295 7.45 -6.61 -21.78
CA GLU A 295 7.17 -7.99 -21.35
C GLU A 295 8.10 -8.49 -20.23
N PRO A 296 9.42 -8.20 -20.23
CA PRO A 296 10.30 -8.59 -19.12
C PRO A 296 9.92 -7.97 -17.77
N PHE A 297 9.32 -6.77 -17.75
CA PHE A 297 8.79 -6.15 -16.53
C PHE A 297 7.41 -6.72 -16.17
N GLU A 298 6.55 -6.99 -17.15
CA GLU A 298 5.26 -7.64 -16.92
C GLU A 298 5.42 -9.04 -16.31
N ASP A 299 6.35 -9.85 -16.84
CA ASP A 299 6.66 -11.18 -16.33
C ASP A 299 7.29 -11.13 -14.94
N TYR A 300 8.14 -10.12 -14.66
CA TYR A 300 8.65 -9.89 -13.30
C TYR A 300 7.50 -9.54 -12.34
N LEU A 301 6.64 -8.57 -12.68
CA LEU A 301 5.53 -8.13 -11.82
C LEU A 301 4.48 -9.23 -11.62
N ARG A 302 4.23 -10.07 -12.63
CA ARG A 302 3.35 -11.25 -12.53
C ARG A 302 3.95 -12.33 -11.61
N ARG A 303 5.25 -12.58 -11.72
CA ARG A 303 5.97 -13.60 -10.93
C ARG A 303 6.28 -13.17 -9.49
N TYR A 304 6.55 -11.88 -9.28
CA TYR A 304 6.94 -11.28 -8.01
C TYR A 304 6.12 -9.99 -7.72
N PRO A 305 4.80 -10.07 -7.45
CA PRO A 305 4.00 -8.87 -7.20
C PRO A 305 4.37 -8.18 -5.87
N HIS A 306 4.88 -8.91 -4.87
CA HIS A 306 5.63 -8.37 -3.73
C HIS A 306 7.16 -8.60 -3.82
N GLY A 307 7.73 -8.54 -5.02
CA GLY A 307 9.18 -8.54 -5.20
C GLY A 307 9.85 -7.31 -4.60
N ARG A 308 11.13 -7.46 -4.24
CA ARG A 308 11.99 -6.40 -3.67
C ARG A 308 12.21 -5.23 -4.64
N PHE A 309 11.88 -5.39 -5.92
CA PHE A 309 12.03 -4.37 -6.98
C PHE A 309 10.69 -4.03 -7.66
N THR A 310 9.55 -4.34 -7.03
CA THR A 310 8.20 -4.16 -7.62
C THR A 310 7.96 -2.74 -8.14
N GLU A 311 8.20 -1.70 -7.32
CA GLU A 311 7.90 -0.33 -7.74
C GLU A 311 8.88 0.16 -8.82
N LEU A 312 10.13 -0.32 -8.80
CA LEU A 312 11.12 -0.05 -9.84
C LEU A 312 10.76 -0.73 -11.17
N ALA A 313 10.29 -1.97 -11.14
CA ALA A 313 9.77 -2.65 -12.33
C ALA A 313 8.50 -1.94 -12.85
N GLN A 314 7.61 -1.47 -11.96
CA GLN A 314 6.45 -0.68 -12.34
C GLN A 314 6.83 0.67 -12.96
N LEU A 315 7.83 1.37 -12.42
CA LEU A 315 8.36 2.62 -12.97
C LEU A 315 8.98 2.42 -14.37
N GLN A 316 9.77 1.38 -14.59
CA GLN A 316 10.33 1.12 -15.93
C GLN A 316 9.24 0.66 -16.91
N LEU A 317 8.29 -0.17 -16.48
CA LEU A 317 7.14 -0.55 -17.31
C LEU A 317 6.33 0.68 -17.74
N ASP A 318 6.02 1.61 -16.83
CA ASP A 318 5.32 2.86 -17.15
C ASP A 318 6.09 3.70 -18.17
N ARG A 319 7.42 3.78 -18.06
CA ARG A 319 8.27 4.52 -18.99
C ARG A 319 8.35 3.86 -20.37
N VAL A 320 8.45 2.54 -20.44
CA VAL A 320 8.44 1.80 -21.72
C VAL A 320 7.07 1.90 -22.40
N LEU A 321 5.99 1.71 -21.66
CA LEU A 321 4.64 1.82 -22.21
C LEU A 321 4.32 3.26 -22.66
N ALA A 322 4.78 4.29 -21.95
CA ALA A 322 4.68 5.66 -22.42
C ALA A 322 5.49 5.94 -23.70
N LYS A 323 6.71 5.37 -23.84
CA LYS A 323 7.48 5.41 -25.12
C LYS A 323 6.74 4.73 -26.27
N LEU A 324 5.98 3.67 -25.98
CA LEU A 324 5.13 2.93 -26.92
C LEU A 324 3.74 3.57 -27.14
N GLY A 325 3.45 4.71 -26.50
CA GLY A 325 2.21 5.48 -26.71
C GLY A 325 1.03 5.10 -25.82
N GLU A 326 1.22 4.32 -24.75
CA GLU A 326 0.15 4.02 -23.77
C GLU A 326 -0.33 5.31 -23.09
N LYS A 327 -1.61 5.64 -23.29
CA LYS A 327 -2.28 6.77 -22.62
C LYS A 327 -2.95 6.31 -21.34
N LYS A 328 -2.11 5.97 -20.35
CA LYS A 328 -2.49 5.61 -18.97
C LYS A 328 -3.46 6.65 -18.40
N VAL A 329 -4.61 6.22 -17.85
CA VAL A 329 -5.55 7.15 -17.20
C VAL A 329 -4.93 7.85 -15.99
N GLU A 330 -5.10 9.17 -15.91
CA GLU A 330 -4.61 9.98 -14.78
C GLU A 330 -5.52 9.80 -13.55
N ILE A 331 -4.95 9.40 -12.42
CA ILE A 331 -5.70 9.14 -11.18
C ILE A 331 -6.29 10.45 -10.66
N VAL A 332 -7.63 10.59 -10.71
CA VAL A 332 -8.30 11.82 -10.27
C VAL A 332 -8.31 11.88 -8.76
N SER A 333 -7.46 12.71 -8.19
CA SER A 333 -7.39 12.95 -6.75
C SER A 333 -8.00 14.29 -6.37
N ALA A 334 -9.12 14.22 -5.68
CA ALA A 334 -9.77 15.34 -5.02
C ALA A 334 -9.05 15.73 -3.71
N PRO A 335 -8.58 16.98 -3.55
CA PRO A 335 -8.01 17.46 -2.28
C PRO A 335 -9.06 17.58 -1.17
N ASP A 336 -10.30 17.95 -1.54
CA ASP A 336 -11.39 18.29 -0.63
C ASP A 336 -12.30 17.09 -0.27
N ASN A 337 -11.83 15.86 -0.55
CA ASN A 337 -12.55 14.62 -0.24
C ASN A 337 -12.37 14.27 1.25
N PRO A 338 -13.43 14.27 2.08
CA PRO A 338 -13.32 13.97 3.51
C PRO A 338 -13.23 12.46 3.80
N TYR A 339 -13.50 11.60 2.82
CA TYR A 339 -13.50 10.14 2.98
C TYR A 339 -12.18 9.48 2.53
N GLY A 340 -11.23 10.24 1.99
CA GLY A 340 -9.93 9.69 1.60
C GLY A 340 -8.80 10.73 1.58
N LYS A 341 -7.66 10.39 2.19
CA LYS A 341 -6.42 11.19 2.20
C LYS A 341 -5.83 11.43 0.80
N GLY A 342 -6.36 10.78 -0.23
CA GLY A 342 -6.01 10.95 -1.63
C GLY A 342 -4.82 10.10 -2.06
N ALA A 343 -4.51 10.15 -3.35
CA ALA A 343 -3.43 9.40 -3.98
C ALA A 343 -2.49 10.30 -4.79
N ALA A 344 -1.26 9.86 -5.03
CA ALA A 344 -0.32 10.50 -5.94
C ALA A 344 0.69 9.47 -6.47
N SER A 345 1.43 9.80 -7.52
CA SER A 345 2.64 9.08 -7.93
C SER A 345 3.85 10.00 -7.82
N ALA A 346 5.06 9.44 -7.72
CA ALA A 346 6.29 10.20 -7.59
C ALA A 346 6.64 10.98 -8.89
N ASP A 347 6.89 12.29 -8.78
CA ASP A 347 7.54 13.04 -9.87
C ASP A 347 9.01 12.60 -10.01
N THR A 348 9.30 11.86 -11.08
CA THR A 348 10.63 11.36 -11.45
C THR A 348 11.27 12.18 -12.60
N ALA A 349 10.63 13.29 -13.01
CA ALA A 349 11.06 14.19 -14.09
C ALA A 349 12.14 15.20 -13.64
N TYR A 350 13.11 14.71 -12.87
CA TYR A 350 14.32 15.42 -12.46
C TYR A 350 15.03 16.09 -13.64
N ARG A 351 15.63 17.28 -13.39
CA ARG A 351 16.39 18.03 -14.40
C ARG A 351 17.79 18.40 -13.90
N VAL A 352 18.75 18.47 -14.83
CA VAL A 352 20.11 18.92 -14.51
C VAL A 352 20.04 20.37 -14.03
N GLY A 353 20.66 20.65 -12.90
CA GLY A 353 20.56 21.93 -12.20
C GLY A 353 19.59 21.94 -11.02
N ASP A 354 18.61 21.04 -10.93
CA ASP A 354 17.74 20.90 -9.76
C ASP A 354 18.59 20.77 -8.49
N SER A 355 18.24 21.48 -7.42
CA SER A 355 19.03 21.50 -6.19
C SER A 355 18.18 21.55 -4.93
N TYR A 356 18.72 20.97 -3.85
CA TYR A 356 18.04 20.84 -2.58
C TYR A 356 19.01 21.23 -1.47
N GLN A 357 18.61 22.13 -0.58
CA GLN A 357 19.36 22.46 0.63
C GLN A 357 18.61 21.91 1.83
N TYR A 358 19.28 21.08 2.62
CA TYR A 358 18.76 20.54 3.87
C TYR A 358 19.38 21.23 5.09
N ARG A 359 18.75 21.07 6.25
CA ARG A 359 19.38 21.16 7.58
C ARG A 359 19.25 19.81 8.28
N GLN A 360 20.22 19.44 9.11
CA GLN A 360 20.18 18.20 9.90
C GLN A 360 20.55 18.50 11.35
N PHE A 361 19.90 17.82 12.28
CA PHE A 361 20.17 17.88 13.72
C PHE A 361 20.34 16.48 14.28
N ASP A 362 21.20 16.33 15.28
CA ASP A 362 21.13 15.21 16.20
C ASP A 362 20.01 15.46 17.23
N LEU A 363 19.10 14.50 17.40
CA LEU A 363 17.92 14.64 18.26
C LEU A 363 18.24 14.43 19.75
N LEU A 364 19.38 13.83 20.08
CA LEU A 364 19.81 13.60 21.46
C LEU A 364 20.58 14.81 22.00
N THR A 365 21.43 15.43 21.18
CA THR A 365 22.24 16.59 21.58
C THR A 365 21.68 17.94 21.13
N GLN A 366 20.67 17.94 20.26
CA GLN A 366 20.14 19.11 19.54
C GLN A 366 21.19 19.85 18.69
N GLN A 367 22.37 19.27 18.47
CA GLN A 367 23.43 19.88 17.69
C GLN A 367 23.10 19.85 16.20
N GLN A 368 23.21 20.99 15.52
CA GLN A 368 23.09 21.06 14.07
C GLN A 368 24.31 20.40 13.40
N LEU A 369 24.05 19.38 12.59
CA LEU A 369 25.04 18.67 11.79
C LEU A 369 25.20 19.33 10.41
N LYS A 370 26.42 19.28 9.84
CA LYS A 370 26.71 19.87 8.52
C LYS A 370 25.92 19.15 7.43
N PRO A 371 24.91 19.79 6.80
CA PRO A 371 24.01 19.12 5.87
C PRO A 371 24.61 19.07 4.46
N GLY A 372 24.12 18.13 3.65
CA GLY A 372 24.38 18.12 2.21
C GLY A 372 23.57 19.20 1.47
N ARG A 373 24.15 19.72 0.39
CA ARG A 373 23.44 20.48 -0.65
C ARG A 373 23.52 19.71 -1.98
N PRO A 374 22.74 18.63 -2.17
CA PRO A 374 22.74 17.89 -3.42
C PRO A 374 22.12 18.73 -4.56
N ARG A 375 22.90 18.94 -5.62
CA ARG A 375 22.51 19.52 -6.90
C ARG A 375 22.73 18.47 -7.99
N ILE A 376 21.76 18.28 -8.88
CA ILE A 376 21.88 17.33 -9.99
C ILE A 376 22.85 17.90 -11.02
N THR A 377 23.94 17.17 -11.31
CA THR A 377 24.93 17.56 -12.33
C THR A 377 24.87 16.67 -13.57
N ALA A 378 24.35 15.44 -13.47
CA ALA A 378 24.03 14.60 -14.61
C ALA A 378 22.82 13.68 -14.34
N ILE A 379 22.19 13.19 -15.40
CA ILE A 379 21.04 12.26 -15.34
C ILE A 379 21.23 11.22 -16.45
N THR A 380 21.09 9.93 -16.13
CA THR A 380 21.09 8.83 -17.12
C THR A 380 19.67 8.29 -17.34
N GLU A 381 19.48 7.23 -18.12
CA GLU A 381 18.17 6.58 -18.22
C GLU A 381 17.70 6.04 -16.84
N HIS A 382 18.60 5.54 -16.00
CA HIS A 382 18.25 4.86 -14.73
C HIS A 382 18.67 5.62 -13.47
N GLU A 383 19.64 6.54 -13.55
CA GLU A 383 20.25 7.20 -12.39
C GLU A 383 20.08 8.73 -12.41
N VAL A 384 20.17 9.31 -11.21
CA VAL A 384 20.28 10.74 -10.95
C VAL A 384 21.58 11.00 -10.21
N ILE A 385 22.47 11.77 -10.83
CA ILE A 385 23.84 11.99 -10.38
C ILE A 385 23.94 13.40 -9.79
N TYR A 386 24.25 13.47 -8.50
CA TYR A 386 24.35 14.71 -7.74
C TYR A 386 25.80 15.02 -7.38
N ASN A 387 26.16 16.30 -7.42
CA ASN A 387 27.47 16.82 -7.00
C ASN A 387 28.61 15.95 -7.55
N ASP A 388 28.61 15.76 -8.87
CA ASP A 388 29.64 15.09 -9.66
C ASP A 388 29.98 13.66 -9.21
N GLY A 389 28.91 12.90 -8.89
CA GLY A 389 29.01 11.48 -8.53
C GLY A 389 29.31 11.22 -7.06
N THR A 390 29.35 12.25 -6.21
CA THR A 390 29.46 12.07 -4.75
C THR A 390 28.16 11.53 -4.14
N LEU A 391 27.00 11.80 -4.73
CA LEU A 391 25.73 11.15 -4.40
C LEU A 391 25.08 10.64 -5.69
N VAL A 392 24.62 9.39 -5.69
CA VAL A 392 23.84 8.82 -6.80
C VAL A 392 22.59 8.14 -6.24
N THR A 393 21.45 8.41 -6.87
CA THR A 393 20.20 7.66 -6.68
C THR A 393 19.74 7.08 -8.00
N ASP A 394 18.79 6.15 -7.97
CA ASP A 394 18.00 5.85 -9.17
C ASP A 394 17.00 6.99 -9.49
N ARG A 395 16.21 6.81 -10.56
CA ARG A 395 15.13 7.72 -10.96
C ARG A 395 13.97 7.85 -9.96
N LEU A 396 13.87 7.00 -8.94
CA LEU A 396 12.85 7.11 -7.89
C LEU A 396 13.40 7.78 -6.61
N GLY A 397 14.72 7.93 -6.51
CA GLY A 397 15.39 8.52 -5.36
C GLY A 397 15.94 7.48 -4.36
N ASN A 398 15.89 6.18 -4.68
CA ASN A 398 16.53 5.16 -3.85
C ASN A 398 18.05 5.35 -3.87
N MET A 399 18.71 5.17 -2.73
CA MET A 399 20.15 5.38 -2.60
C MET A 399 20.94 4.32 -3.37
N LEU A 400 21.87 4.73 -4.24
CA LEU A 400 22.84 3.84 -4.91
C LEU A 400 24.28 4.11 -4.44
N ARG A 401 24.63 5.38 -4.20
CA ARG A 401 25.94 5.79 -3.65
C ARG A 401 25.80 6.95 -2.68
N THR A 402 26.30 6.80 -1.45
CA THR A 402 26.26 7.87 -0.43
C THR A 402 27.42 8.87 -0.60
N PRO A 403 27.30 10.12 -0.06
CA PRO A 403 28.40 11.08 0.04
C PRO A 403 29.65 10.61 0.79
N GLN A 404 29.53 9.51 1.55
CA GLN A 404 30.64 8.87 2.25
C GLN A 404 31.29 7.75 1.41
N GLY A 405 30.82 7.52 0.18
CA GLY A 405 31.33 6.51 -0.75
C GLY A 405 30.78 5.10 -0.56
N ALA A 406 29.77 4.90 0.30
CA ALA A 406 29.16 3.58 0.47
C ALA A 406 28.24 3.27 -0.72
N VAL A 407 28.38 2.08 -1.30
CA VAL A 407 27.58 1.61 -2.44
C VAL A 407 26.46 0.71 -1.93
N TRP A 408 25.25 0.92 -2.44
CA TRP A 408 24.06 0.16 -2.14
C TRP A 408 23.63 -0.59 -3.41
N SER A 409 23.25 -1.86 -3.31
CA SER A 409 22.57 -2.54 -4.42
C SER A 409 21.19 -1.91 -4.67
N PRO A 410 20.51 -2.21 -5.79
CA PRO A 410 19.11 -1.81 -5.96
C PRO A 410 18.27 -2.14 -4.73
N ASN A 411 17.39 -1.22 -4.35
CA ASN A 411 16.59 -1.25 -3.14
C ASN A 411 15.33 -0.41 -3.32
N GLN A 412 14.27 -0.73 -2.58
CA GLN A 412 12.97 -0.05 -2.66
C GLN A 412 12.69 0.75 -1.37
N THR A 413 13.47 1.81 -1.14
CA THR A 413 13.31 2.70 0.03
C THR A 413 12.38 3.90 -0.23
N ALA A 414 12.14 4.25 -1.49
CA ALA A 414 11.11 5.19 -1.95
C ALA A 414 9.94 4.46 -2.62
N PRO A 415 8.68 4.86 -2.38
CA PRO A 415 7.51 4.38 -3.14
C PRO A 415 7.37 5.11 -4.48
N PHE A 416 6.77 4.44 -5.47
CA PHE A 416 6.34 5.06 -6.72
C PHE A 416 4.92 5.61 -6.61
N ASP A 417 3.96 4.78 -6.17
CA ASP A 417 2.60 5.25 -5.87
C ASP A 417 2.41 5.49 -4.36
N PHE A 418 1.77 6.60 -4.03
CA PHE A 418 1.39 7.04 -2.69
C PHE A 418 -0.12 6.85 -2.47
N ALA A 419 -0.48 5.99 -1.54
CA ALA A 419 -1.81 5.85 -0.96
C ALA A 419 -1.64 5.43 0.51
N VAL A 420 -2.47 5.94 1.41
CA VAL A 420 -2.40 5.58 2.83
C VAL A 420 -2.68 4.09 3.02
N GLY A 421 -1.92 3.47 3.93
CA GLY A 421 -2.00 2.06 4.27
C GLY A 421 -1.21 1.11 3.34
N LYS A 422 -0.74 1.58 2.17
CA LYS A 422 0.13 0.80 1.27
C LYS A 422 1.38 0.29 1.98
N ARG A 423 1.71 -1.00 1.78
CA ARG A 423 2.88 -1.71 2.35
C ARG A 423 3.75 -2.35 1.27
N TRP A 424 5.05 -2.42 1.52
CA TRP A 424 6.02 -3.21 0.74
C TRP A 424 7.26 -3.54 1.60
N ASN A 425 8.15 -4.38 1.07
CA ASN A 425 9.44 -4.67 1.70
C ASN A 425 10.59 -4.50 0.70
N THR A 426 11.83 -4.49 1.20
CA THR A 426 13.04 -4.56 0.37
C THR A 426 14.16 -5.27 1.12
N ARG A 427 14.95 -6.06 0.38
CA ARG A 427 16.23 -6.62 0.82
C ARG A 427 17.31 -6.10 -0.12
N PHE A 428 18.44 -5.65 0.40
CA PHE A 428 19.56 -5.13 -0.40
C PHE A 428 20.89 -5.27 0.33
N ARG A 429 22.00 -5.02 -0.37
CA ARG A 429 23.35 -5.09 0.18
C ARG A 429 23.97 -3.70 0.26
N VAL A 430 24.67 -3.43 1.36
CA VAL A 430 25.44 -2.20 1.59
C VAL A 430 26.91 -2.54 1.74
N ILE A 431 27.73 -1.95 0.87
CA ILE A 431 29.18 -2.13 0.76
C ILE A 431 29.87 -0.81 1.17
N PRO A 432 30.50 -0.75 2.36
CA PRO A 432 31.25 0.43 2.79
C PRO A 432 32.53 0.66 1.96
N PRO A 433 33.06 1.91 1.90
CA PRO A 433 34.29 2.21 1.14
C PRO A 433 35.53 1.45 1.65
N LYS A 434 35.52 1.04 2.92
CA LYS A 434 36.61 0.31 3.58
C LYS A 434 36.39 -1.22 3.56
N GLY A 435 35.56 -1.71 2.64
CA GLY A 435 35.18 -3.11 2.54
C GLY A 435 34.18 -3.56 3.61
N GLY A 436 34.01 -4.88 3.71
CA GLY A 436 32.87 -5.50 4.41
C GLY A 436 31.61 -5.52 3.54
N ASN A 437 30.61 -6.25 4.01
CA ASN A 437 29.30 -6.34 3.35
C ASN A 437 28.23 -6.58 4.42
N SER A 438 27.09 -5.93 4.25
CA SER A 438 25.93 -6.09 5.12
C SER A 438 24.66 -6.19 4.30
N THR A 439 23.77 -7.10 4.66
CA THR A 439 22.41 -7.16 4.16
C THR A 439 21.55 -6.18 4.98
N VAL A 440 20.67 -5.46 4.31
CA VAL A 440 19.62 -4.66 4.95
C VAL A 440 18.28 -5.22 4.49
N GLU A 441 17.39 -5.49 5.45
CA GLU A 441 15.99 -5.86 5.21
C GLU A 441 15.09 -4.83 5.87
N LEU A 442 14.06 -4.38 5.15
CA LEU A 442 13.13 -3.34 5.59
C LEU A 442 11.69 -3.70 5.25
N GLU A 443 10.77 -3.36 6.15
CA GLU A 443 9.34 -3.20 5.88
C GLU A 443 8.98 -1.71 5.85
N LEU A 444 8.16 -1.32 4.89
CA LEU A 444 7.75 0.07 4.65
C LEU A 444 6.22 0.16 4.57
N ARG A 445 5.65 1.17 5.23
CA ARG A 445 4.20 1.48 5.19
C ARG A 445 3.98 2.98 5.04
N ILE A 446 3.05 3.37 4.17
CA ILE A 446 2.52 4.74 4.17
C ILE A 446 1.46 4.81 5.27
N VAL A 447 1.70 5.56 6.34
CA VAL A 447 0.84 5.50 7.54
C VAL A 447 -0.20 6.62 7.59
N ASP A 448 0.11 7.78 7.03
CA ASP A 448 -0.81 8.92 6.97
C ASP A 448 -0.42 9.91 5.86
N ARG A 449 -1.32 10.86 5.59
CA ARG A 449 -1.02 12.13 4.91
C ARG A 449 -1.37 13.28 5.85
N GLU A 450 -0.37 14.08 6.19
CA GLU A 450 -0.42 15.08 7.26
C GLU A 450 0.24 16.41 6.87
N LYS A 451 -0.11 17.48 7.60
CA LYS A 451 0.45 18.81 7.38
C LYS A 451 1.76 18.95 8.16
N ILE A 452 2.85 19.26 7.46
CA ILE A 452 4.19 19.40 8.05
C ILE A 452 4.85 20.70 7.59
N THR A 453 5.45 21.42 8.54
CA THR A 453 6.20 22.65 8.29
C THR A 453 7.70 22.40 8.46
N VAL A 454 8.47 22.84 7.47
CA VAL A 454 9.94 22.88 7.43
C VAL A 454 10.38 24.27 6.93
N PRO A 455 11.67 24.67 6.99
CA PRO A 455 12.02 26.03 6.57
C PRO A 455 11.77 26.33 5.08
N ALA A 456 11.67 25.30 4.23
CA ALA A 456 11.26 25.45 2.82
C ALA A 456 9.76 25.75 2.62
N GLY A 457 8.91 25.64 3.65
CA GLY A 457 7.46 25.86 3.54
C GLY A 457 6.62 24.90 4.38
N THR A 458 5.31 24.93 4.15
CA THR A 458 4.36 24.00 4.77
C THR A 458 3.66 23.17 3.71
N PHE A 459 3.76 21.85 3.82
CA PHE A 459 3.39 20.88 2.80
C PHE A 459 2.31 19.93 3.35
N TYR A 460 1.54 19.28 2.46
CA TYR A 460 0.56 18.25 2.84
C TYR A 460 1.00 16.86 2.35
N ALA A 461 1.87 16.26 3.16
CA ALA A 461 2.80 15.20 2.77
C ALA A 461 2.40 13.82 3.29
N PHE A 462 2.71 12.79 2.52
CA PHE A 462 2.60 11.40 2.96
C PHE A 462 3.75 11.05 3.91
N ARG A 463 3.44 10.50 5.08
CA ARG A 463 4.44 9.92 5.97
C ARG A 463 4.61 8.43 5.64
N VAL A 464 5.80 8.09 5.18
CA VAL A 464 6.29 6.71 5.11
C VAL A 464 6.99 6.40 6.43
N GLU A 465 6.61 5.31 7.08
CA GLU A 465 7.37 4.73 8.18
C GLU A 465 8.10 3.48 7.68
N THR A 466 9.30 3.25 8.20
CA THR A 466 10.19 2.18 7.75
C THR A 466 10.89 1.58 8.96
N THR A 467 10.87 0.26 9.07
CA THR A 467 11.55 -0.46 10.15
C THR A 467 12.25 -1.69 9.58
N GLY A 468 13.34 -2.12 10.19
CA GLY A 468 14.07 -3.28 9.71
C GLY A 468 15.42 -3.50 10.38
N TRP A 469 16.26 -4.31 9.75
CA TRP A 469 17.51 -4.79 10.31
C TRP A 469 18.65 -4.73 9.29
N GLN A 470 19.81 -4.25 9.74
CA GLN A 470 21.08 -4.40 9.05
C GLN A 470 21.88 -5.52 9.73
N THR A 471 22.25 -6.54 8.94
CA THR A 471 22.98 -7.73 9.37
C THR A 471 24.26 -7.94 8.54
N GLY A 472 25.28 -8.61 9.08
CA GLY A 472 26.47 -9.00 8.32
C GLY A 472 27.79 -8.59 8.97
N SER A 473 28.82 -8.32 8.17
CA SER A 473 30.18 -8.07 8.66
C SER A 473 30.59 -6.60 8.50
N SER A 474 30.86 -5.92 9.62
CA SER A 474 31.41 -4.57 9.60
C SER A 474 32.90 -4.57 9.25
N VAL A 475 33.44 -3.41 8.87
CA VAL A 475 34.88 -3.18 8.72
C VAL A 475 35.59 -3.61 10.01
N GLY A 476 36.54 -4.54 9.92
CA GLY A 476 37.20 -5.15 11.08
C GLY A 476 36.54 -6.42 11.64
N GLY A 477 35.63 -7.07 10.90
CA GLY A 477 35.20 -8.44 11.16
C GLY A 477 34.24 -8.63 12.34
N ARG A 478 33.66 -7.56 12.88
CA ARG A 478 32.62 -7.65 13.91
C ARG A 478 31.26 -7.88 13.26
N ASN A 479 30.47 -8.79 13.84
CA ASN A 479 29.08 -8.99 13.43
C ASN A 479 28.28 -7.71 13.69
N LEU A 480 27.66 -7.20 12.64
CA LEU A 480 26.74 -6.08 12.67
C LEU A 480 25.33 -6.64 12.83
N HIS A 481 24.60 -6.16 13.83
CA HIS A 481 23.18 -6.39 14.00
C HIS A 481 22.58 -5.11 14.58
N VAL A 482 21.95 -4.30 13.72
CA VAL A 482 21.44 -2.96 14.08
C VAL A 482 20.02 -2.86 13.55
N ARG A 483 19.09 -2.49 14.42
CA ARG A 483 17.72 -2.16 13.99
C ARG A 483 17.72 -0.75 13.42
N TRP A 484 17.17 -0.60 12.23
CA TRP A 484 16.94 0.70 11.58
C TRP A 484 15.45 1.04 11.69
N ASP A 485 15.15 2.25 12.15
CA ASP A 485 13.78 2.77 12.23
C ASP A 485 13.80 4.21 11.70
N TRP A 486 12.95 4.55 10.72
CA TRP A 486 12.84 5.92 10.27
C TRP A 486 11.46 6.31 9.77
N LYS A 487 11.28 7.62 9.66
CA LYS A 487 10.11 8.28 9.09
C LYS A 487 10.57 9.20 7.97
N THR A 488 9.86 9.20 6.84
CA THR A 488 10.15 10.06 5.70
C THR A 488 8.87 10.71 5.20
N TRP A 489 8.90 12.04 5.02
CA TRP A 489 7.79 12.82 4.53
C TRP A 489 8.00 13.20 3.07
N TYR A 490 7.03 12.88 2.22
CA TYR A 490 7.05 13.15 0.78
C TYR A 490 5.87 14.03 0.38
N ALA A 491 6.15 15.11 -0.36
CA ALA A 491 5.15 15.94 -1.01
C ALA A 491 5.28 15.79 -2.54
N PRO A 492 4.89 14.63 -3.12
CA PRO A 492 5.32 14.22 -4.46
C PRO A 492 4.79 15.08 -5.62
N ARG A 493 3.83 15.98 -5.38
CA ARG A 493 3.34 16.97 -6.35
C ARG A 493 4.06 18.33 -6.28
N GLU A 494 4.92 18.50 -5.28
CA GLU A 494 5.56 19.78 -4.94
C GLU A 494 7.09 19.64 -4.97
N VAL A 495 7.61 18.55 -4.39
CA VAL A 495 9.05 18.28 -4.25
C VAL A 495 9.37 16.84 -4.67
N ARG A 496 10.32 16.67 -5.60
CA ARG A 496 10.78 15.35 -6.12
C ARG A 496 11.56 14.52 -5.09
N ARG A 497 11.86 15.09 -3.92
CA ARG A 497 12.66 14.49 -2.84
C ARG A 497 11.95 14.64 -1.49
N PRO A 498 12.33 13.83 -0.47
CA PRO A 498 11.84 14.00 0.89
C PRO A 498 11.96 15.44 1.39
N ILE A 499 10.88 15.97 1.96
CA ILE A 499 10.85 17.29 2.60
C ILE A 499 11.36 17.22 4.05
N ALA A 500 11.21 16.05 4.69
CA ALA A 500 11.80 15.76 6.00
C ALA A 500 12.07 14.25 6.14
N PHE A 501 12.98 13.89 7.02
CA PHE A 501 13.11 12.52 7.54
C PHE A 501 13.72 12.49 8.94
N GLU A 502 13.28 11.53 9.75
CA GLU A 502 13.78 11.25 11.11
C GLU A 502 14.34 9.83 11.14
N TRP A 503 15.64 9.69 11.42
CA TRP A 503 16.36 8.44 11.35
C TRP A 503 16.87 8.00 12.73
N PHE A 504 16.53 6.78 13.13
CA PHE A 504 16.93 6.15 14.39
C PHE A 504 17.67 4.84 14.12
N ASN A 505 18.83 4.66 14.75
CA ASN A 505 19.51 3.36 14.83
C ASN A 505 19.44 2.85 16.27
N HIS A 506 18.99 1.62 16.46
CA HIS A 506 19.01 0.96 17.77
C HIS A 506 20.02 -0.20 17.77
N HIS A 507 20.81 -0.27 18.85
CA HIS A 507 21.55 -1.47 19.20
C HIS A 507 20.59 -2.61 19.57
N VAL A 508 21.04 -3.86 19.48
CA VAL A 508 20.25 -5.06 19.85
C VAL A 508 19.66 -4.95 21.27
N SER A 509 20.35 -4.24 22.17
CA SER A 509 19.90 -3.95 23.55
C SER A 509 18.94 -2.75 23.66
N GLY A 510 18.25 -2.35 22.60
CA GLY A 510 17.31 -1.22 22.53
C GLY A 510 17.93 0.18 22.56
N LYS A 511 19.17 0.33 23.04
CA LYS A 511 19.87 1.62 23.14
C LYS A 511 19.95 2.32 21.78
N ILE A 512 19.49 3.57 21.73
CA ILE A 512 19.67 4.46 20.57
C ILE A 512 21.18 4.70 20.36
N LEU A 513 21.66 4.40 19.16
CA LEU A 513 23.03 4.65 18.69
C LEU A 513 23.15 5.95 17.89
N ARG A 514 22.04 6.36 17.26
CA ARG A 514 21.89 7.60 16.49
C ARG A 514 20.42 7.96 16.44
N ALA A 515 20.09 9.23 16.61
CA ALA A 515 18.79 9.79 16.27
C ALA A 515 19.02 11.13 15.56
N THR A 516 18.63 11.26 14.29
CA THR A 516 18.87 12.49 13.51
C THR A 516 17.65 12.90 12.69
N ARG A 517 17.23 14.16 12.79
CA ARG A 517 16.16 14.75 11.97
C ARG A 517 16.78 15.62 10.87
N THR A 518 16.26 15.49 9.66
CA THR A 518 16.68 16.24 8.47
C THR A 518 15.47 16.90 7.84
N GLU A 519 15.59 18.16 7.42
CA GLU A 519 14.49 18.99 6.93
C GLU A 519 14.94 19.83 5.72
N LEU A 520 14.06 19.98 4.75
CA LEU A 520 14.29 20.81 3.57
C LEU A 520 14.22 22.30 3.95
N VAL A 521 15.26 23.04 3.58
CA VAL A 521 15.42 24.48 3.85
C VAL A 521 15.10 25.31 2.61
N ALA A 522 15.51 24.84 1.44
CA ALA A 522 15.16 25.41 0.15
C ALA A 522 15.30 24.32 -0.93
N PHE A 523 14.60 24.50 -2.04
CA PHE A 523 14.78 23.68 -3.24
C PHE A 523 14.63 24.56 -4.48
N GLN A 524 15.25 24.13 -5.56
CA GLN A 524 15.05 24.64 -6.91
C GLN A 524 14.79 23.43 -7.80
N GLN A 525 13.63 23.39 -8.42
CA GLN A 525 13.25 22.41 -9.44
C GLN A 525 12.88 23.18 -10.70
N ALA A 526 13.38 22.72 -11.85
CA ALA A 526 12.94 23.19 -13.16
C ALA A 526 11.72 22.39 -13.66
#